data_AF-A0A4Q1VUY6-F1
#
_entry.id   AF-A0A4Q1VUY6-F1
#
_cell.length_a   1.000
_cell.length_b   1.000
_cell.length_c   1.000
_cell.angle_alpha   90.00
_cell.angle_beta   90.00
_cell.angle_gamma   90.00
#
_symmetry.space_group_name_H-M   'P 1'
#
loop_
_entity.id
_entity.type
_entity.pdbx_description
1 polymer ?
#
loop_
_entity_poly.entity_id
_entity_poly.type
_entity_poly.pdbx_seq_one_letter_code
_entity_poly.pdbx_strand_id
1 'polypeptide(L)'
;MTDSVGFWVFHLPNLMLAALIYTLLGRYILSLFFPPESDKVIWRVFCQITDPILNLVRLVTPALVPMPLLNLFAIVWLFLLRFLLFYIVRMLGLLPAATG
;
A
#
# COMPACT_ATOMS: atom_id res chain seq x y z
N MET A 1 30.17 -4.98 4.64
CA MET A 1 29.67 -4.98 3.24
C MET A 1 28.22 -5.47 3.13
N THR A 2 27.68 -6.15 4.14
CA THR A 2 26.27 -6.60 4.22
C THR A 2 25.30 -5.54 4.77
N ASP A 3 25.82 -4.45 5.35
CA ASP A 3 25.02 -3.42 6.05
C ASP A 3 24.17 -2.55 5.12
N SER A 4 24.67 -2.28 3.91
CA SER A 4 23.94 -1.50 2.90
C SER A 4 22.75 -2.27 2.32
N VAL A 5 22.89 -3.57 2.10
CA VAL A 5 21.82 -4.41 1.52
C VAL A 5 20.63 -4.49 2.49
N GLY A 6 20.88 -4.72 3.78
CA GLY A 6 19.83 -4.73 4.80
C GLY A 6 19.08 -3.39 4.92
N PHE A 7 19.81 -2.27 4.85
CA PHE A 7 19.24 -0.92 4.88
C PHE A 7 18.30 -0.67 3.69
N TRP A 8 18.75 -0.95 2.46
CA TRP A 8 17.92 -0.74 1.26
C TRP A 8 16.74 -1.70 1.19
N VAL A 9 16.92 -2.96 1.59
CA VAL A 9 15.84 -3.97 1.61
C VAL A 9 14.76 -3.62 2.64
N PHE A 10 15.06 -2.87 3.69
CA PHE A 10 14.03 -2.38 4.62
C PHE A 10 13.37 -1.08 4.13
N HIS A 11 14.14 -0.10 3.68
CA HIS A 11 13.62 1.22 3.33
C HIS A 11 12.86 1.24 2.01
N LEU A 12 13.31 0.50 0.99
CA LEU A 12 12.68 0.52 -0.33
C LEU A 12 11.24 -0.03 -0.29
N PRO A 13 10.96 -1.22 0.30
CA PRO A 13 9.60 -1.72 0.37
C PRO A 13 8.73 -0.87 1.28
N ASN A 14 9.27 -0.36 2.39
CA ASN A 14 8.52 0.51 3.29
C ASN A 14 8.11 1.83 2.61
N LEU A 15 8.98 2.40 1.76
CA LEU A 15 8.66 3.56 0.92
C LEU A 15 7.60 3.23 -0.12
N MET A 16 7.70 2.08 -0.80
CA MET A 16 6.68 1.64 -1.75
C MET A 16 5.32 1.46 -1.06
N LEU A 17 5.28 0.76 0.08
CA LEU A 17 4.09 0.60 0.90
C LEU A 17 3.49 1.94 1.33
N ALA A 18 4.32 2.88 1.77
CA ALA A 18 3.86 4.22 2.12
C ALA A 18 3.25 4.93 0.92
N ALA A 19 3.93 4.92 -0.24
CA ALA A 19 3.43 5.52 -1.48
C ALA A 19 2.08 4.91 -1.92
N LEU A 20 1.92 3.59 -1.77
CA LEU A 20 0.68 2.87 -2.07
C LEU A 20 -0.46 3.27 -1.13
N ILE A 21 -0.19 3.40 0.16
CA ILE A 21 -1.19 3.87 1.14
C ILE A 21 -1.62 5.30 0.81
N TYR A 22 -0.67 6.20 0.51
CA TYR A 22 -0.99 7.59 0.15
C TYR A 22 -1.75 7.70 -1.18
N THR A 23 -1.49 6.82 -2.15
CA THR A 23 -2.27 6.80 -3.41
C THR A 23 -3.69 6.29 -3.21
N LEU A 24 -3.90 5.26 -2.39
CA LEU A 24 -5.27 4.82 -2.00
C LEU A 24 -6.02 5.92 -1.25
N LEU A 25 -5.34 6.61 -0.33
CA LEU A 25 -5.90 7.74 0.40
C LEU A 25 -6.29 8.87 -0.57
N GLY A 26 -5.42 9.17 -1.53
CA GLY A 26 -5.69 10.13 -2.59
C GLY A 26 -6.90 9.73 -3.45
N ARG A 27 -7.04 8.45 -3.83
CA ARG A 27 -8.24 7.95 -4.52
C ARG A 27 -9.50 8.11 -3.68
N TYR A 28 -9.44 7.83 -2.39
CA TYR A 28 -10.57 8.01 -1.48
C TYR A 28 -11.00 9.47 -1.38
N ILE A 29 -10.04 10.40 -1.20
CA ILE A 29 -10.30 11.84 -1.20
C ILE A 29 -10.87 12.28 -2.56
N LEU A 30 -10.27 11.85 -3.68
CA LEU A 30 -10.78 12.14 -5.03
C LEU A 30 -12.20 11.63 -5.21
N SER A 31 -12.55 10.46 -4.67
CA SER A 31 -13.90 9.90 -4.76
C SER A 31 -14.97 10.69 -3.99
N LEU A 32 -14.58 11.50 -3.00
CA LEU A 32 -15.47 12.43 -2.29
C LEU A 32 -15.74 13.71 -3.10
N PHE A 33 -14.76 14.16 -3.90
CA PHE A 33 -14.85 15.39 -4.67
C PHE A 33 -15.31 15.19 -6.12
N PHE A 34 -15.07 14.01 -6.70
CA PHE A 34 -15.37 13.71 -8.10
C PHE A 34 -16.30 12.49 -8.23
N PRO A 35 -17.31 12.55 -9.11
CA PRO A 35 -18.10 11.38 -9.46
C PRO A 35 -17.20 10.31 -10.13
N PRO A 36 -17.51 9.02 -9.94
CA PRO A 36 -16.69 7.90 -10.42
C PRO A 36 -16.48 7.84 -11.96
N GLU A 37 -17.30 8.56 -12.72
CA GLU A 37 -17.21 8.67 -14.19
C GLU A 37 -16.46 9.93 -14.66
N SER A 38 -15.71 10.63 -13.80
CA SER A 38 -15.00 11.82 -14.25
C SER A 38 -13.90 11.44 -15.24
N ASP A 39 -13.93 12.03 -16.44
CA ASP A 39 -13.00 11.72 -17.54
C ASP A 39 -11.59 12.30 -17.34
N LYS A 40 -11.28 12.71 -16.11
CA LYS A 40 -10.03 13.38 -15.77
C LYS A 40 -8.88 12.39 -15.69
N VAL A 41 -7.76 12.73 -16.33
CA VAL A 41 -6.52 11.94 -16.35
C VAL A 41 -6.06 11.57 -14.94
N ILE A 42 -6.17 12.49 -13.97
CA ILE A 42 -5.80 12.25 -12.57
C ILE A 42 -6.61 11.07 -12.00
N TRP A 43 -7.92 11.04 -12.20
CA TRP A 43 -8.77 9.94 -11.71
C TRP A 43 -8.35 8.59 -12.31
N ARG A 44 -8.13 8.54 -13.63
CA ARG A 44 -7.70 7.29 -14.31
C ARG A 44 -6.36 6.77 -13.81
N VAL A 45 -5.36 7.65 -13.62
CA VAL A 45 -4.04 7.26 -13.12
C VAL A 45 -4.15 6.69 -11.70
N PHE A 46 -4.91 7.35 -10.83
CA PHE A 46 -5.15 6.83 -9.47
C PHE A 46 -5.87 5.49 -9.50
N CYS A 47 -6.90 5.33 -10.33
CA CYS A 47 -7.59 4.05 -10.53
C CYS A 47 -6.64 2.97 -11.02
N GLN A 48 -5.84 3.22 -12.06
CA GLN A 48 -4.89 2.24 -12.61
C GLN A 48 -3.85 1.76 -11.59
N ILE A 49 -3.37 2.63 -10.71
CA ILE A 49 -2.40 2.25 -9.67
C ILE A 49 -3.09 1.42 -8.56
N THR A 50 -4.33 1.75 -8.22
CA THR A 50 -5.03 1.14 -7.07
C THR A 50 -5.88 -0.07 -7.42
N ASP A 51 -6.39 -0.19 -8.64
CA ASP A 51 -7.15 -1.35 -9.12
C ASP A 51 -6.39 -2.69 -8.99
N PRO A 52 -5.10 -2.83 -9.35
CA PRO A 52 -4.38 -4.08 -9.13
C PRO A 52 -4.27 -4.44 -7.63
N ILE A 53 -4.12 -3.43 -6.77
CA ILE A 53 -4.03 -3.61 -5.32
C ILE A 53 -5.39 -4.04 -4.75
N LEU A 54 -6.46 -3.41 -5.22
CA LEU A 54 -7.83 -3.78 -4.85
C LEU A 54 -8.18 -5.19 -5.32
N ASN A 55 -7.69 -5.62 -6.49
CA ASN A 55 -7.84 -6.99 -6.98
C ASN A 55 -7.10 -8.00 -6.10
N LEU A 56 -5.88 -7.69 -5.64
CA LEU A 56 -5.17 -8.51 -4.67
C LEU A 56 -5.92 -8.59 -3.34
N VAL A 57 -6.45 -7.45 -2.87
CA VAL A 57 -7.23 -7.39 -1.62
C VAL A 57 -8.55 -8.14 -1.73
N ARG A 58 -9.17 -8.17 -2.92
CA ARG A 58 -10.37 -8.98 -3.23
C ARG A 58 -10.12 -10.48 -3.20
N LEU A 59 -8.88 -10.93 -3.40
CA LEU A 59 -8.54 -12.34 -3.22
C LEU A 59 -8.66 -12.75 -1.74
N VAL A 60 -8.33 -11.83 -0.83
CA VAL A 60 -8.34 -12.09 0.62
C VAL A 60 -9.65 -11.66 1.28
N THR A 61 -10.29 -10.62 0.76
CA THR A 61 -11.53 -10.04 1.31
C THR A 61 -12.72 -10.42 0.42
N PRO A 62 -13.78 -11.05 0.96
CA PRO A 62 -14.90 -11.53 0.16
C PRO A 62 -15.61 -10.39 -0.60
N ALA A 63 -16.16 -10.72 -1.78
CA ALA A 63 -16.78 -9.78 -2.72
C ALA A 63 -18.07 -9.08 -2.21
N LEU A 64 -18.50 -9.37 -0.98
CA LEU A 64 -19.65 -8.73 -0.33
C LEU A 64 -19.40 -7.24 0.00
N VAL A 65 -18.14 -6.80 -0.03
CA VAL A 65 -17.73 -5.46 0.37
C VAL A 65 -17.96 -4.45 -0.77
N PRO A 66 -18.69 -3.34 -0.54
CA PRO A 66 -18.91 -2.30 -1.55
C PRO A 66 -17.59 -1.56 -1.89
N MET A 67 -17.46 -1.07 -3.13
CA MET A 67 -16.22 -0.48 -3.68
C MET A 67 -15.51 0.55 -2.76
N PRO A 68 -16.20 1.54 -2.16
CA PRO A 68 -15.54 2.51 -1.28
C PRO A 68 -14.97 1.86 -0.01
N LEU A 69 -15.69 0.86 0.51
CA LEU A 69 -15.29 0.13 1.71
C LEU A 69 -14.12 -0.80 1.41
N LEU A 70 -14.07 -1.39 0.20
CA LEU A 70 -12.93 -2.18 -0.27
C LEU A 70 -11.64 -1.34 -0.30
N ASN A 71 -11.74 -0.06 -0.66
CA ASN A 71 -10.62 0.88 -0.64
C ASN A 71 -10.05 1.08 0.78
N LEU A 72 -10.92 1.19 1.79
CA LEU A 72 -10.52 1.24 3.21
C LEU A 72 -9.86 -0.07 3.65
N PHE A 73 -10.44 -1.22 3.28
CA PHE A 73 -9.83 -2.51 3.57
C PHE A 73 -8.45 -2.66 2.92
N ALA A 74 -8.25 -2.17 1.70
CA ALA A 74 -6.94 -2.20 1.05
C ALA A 74 -5.87 -1.43 1.83
N ILE A 75 -6.24 -0.28 2.42
CA ILE A 75 -5.35 0.47 3.31
C ILE A 75 -4.97 -0.38 4.53
N VAL A 76 -5.94 -1.03 5.18
CA VAL A 76 -5.69 -1.91 6.33
C VAL A 76 -4.79 -3.08 5.96
N TRP A 77 -5.02 -3.72 4.81
CA TRP A 77 -4.17 -4.80 4.30
C TRP A 77 -2.74 -4.34 4.00
N LEU A 78 -2.55 -3.15 3.45
CA LEU A 78 -1.21 -2.58 3.26
C LEU A 78 -0.54 -2.25 4.58
N PHE A 79 -1.28 -1.75 5.58
CA PHE A 79 -0.75 -1.59 6.93
C PHE A 79 -0.31 -2.93 7.53
N LEU A 80 -1.13 -3.97 7.41
CA LEU A 80 -0.76 -5.32 7.84
C LEU A 80 0.47 -5.84 7.09
N LEU A 81 0.56 -5.63 5.78
CA LEU A 81 1.72 -6.00 4.97
C LEU A 81 2.97 -5.24 5.44
N ARG A 82 2.84 -3.97 5.83
CA ARG A 82 3.92 -3.17 6.42
C ARG A 82 4.40 -3.76 7.75
N PHE A 83 3.47 -4.14 8.64
CA PHE A 83 3.81 -4.80 9.90
C PHE A 83 4.44 -6.18 9.67
N LEU A 84 3.92 -6.95 8.71
CA LEU A 84 4.48 -8.25 8.34
C LEU A 84 5.90 -8.10 7.80
N LEU A 85 6.14 -7.12 6.93
CA LEU A 85 7.48 -6.83 6.41
C LEU A 85 8.45 -6.44 7.52
N PHE A 86 8.02 -5.57 8.44
CA PHE A 86 8.82 -5.23 9.62
C PHE A 86 9.13 -6.48 10.48
N TYR A 87 8.12 -7.33 10.71
CA TYR A 87 8.29 -8.55 11.49
C TYR A 87 9.22 -9.56 10.81
N ILE A 88 9.10 -9.77 9.50
CA ILE A 88 9.97 -10.63 8.70
C ILE A 88 11.41 -10.11 8.76
N VAL A 89 11.64 -8.82 8.52
CA VAL A 89 13.00 -8.23 8.58
C VAL A 89 13.60 -8.36 9.98
N ARG A 90 12.78 -8.18 11.02
CA ARG A 90 13.18 -8.43 12.41
C ARG A 90 13.53 -9.89 12.68
N MET A 91 12.74 -10.83 12.17
CA MET A 91 12.97 -12.26 12.32
C MET A 91 14.23 -12.73 11.57
N LEU A 92 14.51 -12.14 10.40
CA LEU A 92 15.74 -12.40 9.64
C LEU A 92 17.00 -11.83 10.29
N GLY A 93 16.89 -11.06 11.38
CA GLY A 93 18.05 -10.43 12.03
C GLY A 93 18.74 -9.37 11.17
N LEU A 94 18.12 -8.96 10.06
CA LEU A 94 18.62 -7.97 9.10
C LEU A 94 18.20 -6.53 9.47
N LEU A 95 17.72 -6.32 10.70
CA LEU A 95 17.52 -4.96 11.20
C LEU A 95 18.88 -4.27 11.14
N PRO A 96 19.00 -3.15 10.40
CA PRO A 96 20.20 -2.33 10.47
C PRO A 96 20.43 -2.04 11.94
N ALA A 97 21.59 -2.47 12.47
CA ALA A 97 22.02 -1.99 13.77
C ALA A 97 21.97 -0.47 13.65
N ALA A 98 21.10 0.16 14.42
CA ALA A 98 21.11 1.60 14.55
C ALA A 98 22.45 1.93 15.20
N THR A 99 23.47 2.14 14.38
CA THR A 99 24.72 2.76 14.78
C THR A 99 24.38 4.22 15.05
N GLY A 100 23.82 4.45 16.22
CA GLY A 100 23.88 5.72 16.93
C GLY A 100 25.17 5.78 17.73
#